data_AF-A0AA87AT83-F1
#
_entry.id   AF-A0AA87AT83-F1
#
_cell.length_a   1.000
_cell.length_b   1.000
_cell.length_c   1.000
_cell.angle_alpha   90.00
_cell.angle_beta   90.00
_cell.angle_gamma   90.00
#
_symmetry.space_group_name_H-M   'P 1'
#
loop_
_entity.id
_entity.type
_entity.pdbx_description
1 polymer ?
#
loop_
_entity_poly.entity_id
_entity_poly.type
_entity_poly.pdbx_seq_one_letter_code
_entity_poly.pdbx_strand_id
1 'polypeptide(L)'
;MIVFMSILRVETLVEIANEFGFYYKTTGIWRKTNPMPRNMNLHFVNSNECWIYFTYKTKTGTFNNKGKLVLDYIETSVTTAREKKLGKHPTQKPIILFEHFIRLLSNEGDLVVDPFLGSGSSAIASYRLNRNFIDVELEEKYAKLANMRVEDEKTSY
;
A
#
# COMPACT_ATOMS: atom_id res chain seq x y z
N MET A 1 -10.83 -1.99 -2.30
CA MET A 1 -10.05 -0.74 -2.39
C MET A 1 -9.35 -0.51 -1.07
N ILE A 2 -8.03 -0.26 -1.12
CA ILE A 2 -7.22 0.13 0.04
C ILE A 2 -6.77 1.57 -0.18
N VAL A 3 -6.94 2.41 0.82
CA VAL A 3 -6.51 3.82 0.76
C VAL A 3 -5.64 4.12 1.97
N PHE A 4 -4.38 4.52 1.75
CA PHE A 4 -3.51 5.04 2.80
C PHE A 4 -3.79 6.53 3.02
N MET A 5 -3.91 6.94 4.27
CA MET A 5 -4.22 8.34 4.59
C MET A 5 -3.86 8.72 6.04
N SER A 6 -4.04 10.00 6.36
CA SER A 6 -4.01 10.48 7.74
C SER A 6 -5.30 10.11 8.46
N ILE A 7 -5.20 9.66 9.72
CA ILE A 7 -6.35 9.30 10.56
C ILE A 7 -7.39 10.44 10.69
N LEU A 8 -6.95 11.69 10.57
CA LEU A 8 -7.80 12.88 10.66
C LEU A 8 -8.80 13.02 9.51
N ARG A 9 -8.64 12.25 8.42
CA ARG A 9 -9.49 12.34 7.22
C ARG A 9 -10.40 11.12 7.04
N VAL A 10 -10.38 10.16 7.97
CA VAL A 10 -11.07 8.86 7.82
C VAL A 10 -12.56 9.04 7.63
N GLU A 11 -13.21 9.82 8.50
CA GLU A 11 -14.65 10.08 8.46
C GLU A 11 -15.09 10.66 7.11
N THR A 12 -14.47 11.76 6.68
CA THR A 12 -14.76 12.41 5.41
C THR A 12 -14.63 11.46 4.22
N LEU A 13 -13.59 10.61 4.19
CA LEU A 13 -13.42 9.66 3.09
C LEU A 13 -14.49 8.56 3.13
N VAL A 14 -14.85 8.07 4.31
CA VAL A 14 -15.89 7.05 4.45
C VAL A 14 -17.24 7.57 3.97
N GLU A 15 -17.61 8.81 4.33
CA GLU A 15 -18.83 9.46 3.85
C GLU A 15 -18.87 9.54 2.32
N ILE A 16 -17.83 10.13 1.72
CA ILE A 16 -17.73 10.25 0.26
C ILE A 16 -17.76 8.87 -0.41
N ALA A 17 -16.97 7.91 0.08
CA ALA A 17 -16.90 6.58 -0.53
C ALA A 17 -18.26 5.86 -0.51
N ASN A 18 -19.02 6.00 0.58
CA ASN A 18 -20.36 5.41 0.71
C ASN A 18 -21.34 5.97 -0.34
N GLU A 19 -21.28 7.27 -0.66
CA GLU A 19 -22.11 7.89 -1.71
C GLU A 19 -21.85 7.28 -3.09
N PHE A 20 -20.61 6.85 -3.36
CA PHE A 20 -20.22 6.21 -4.62
C PHE A 20 -20.34 4.67 -4.61
N GLY A 21 -21.03 4.09 -3.62
CA GLY A 21 -21.31 2.66 -3.55
C GLY A 21 -20.15 1.79 -3.05
N PHE A 22 -19.14 2.40 -2.44
CA PHE A 22 -18.17 1.66 -1.63
C PHE A 22 -18.76 1.39 -0.24
N TYR A 23 -18.44 0.23 0.30
CA TYR A 23 -18.86 -0.18 1.63
C TYR A 23 -17.63 -0.25 2.53
N TYR A 24 -17.62 0.57 3.58
CA TYR A 24 -16.57 0.58 4.59
C TYR A 24 -16.47 -0.76 5.33
N LYS A 25 -15.27 -1.32 5.41
CA LYS A 25 -14.99 -2.58 6.11
C LYS A 25 -14.23 -2.37 7.40
N THR A 26 -13.11 -1.68 7.32
CA THR A 26 -12.27 -1.41 8.49
C THR A 26 -11.31 -0.28 8.21
N THR A 27 -10.86 0.34 9.30
CA THR A 27 -9.72 1.24 9.35
C THR A 27 -8.63 0.49 10.10
N GLY A 28 -7.42 0.48 9.56
CA GLY A 28 -6.29 -0.17 10.20
C GLY A 28 -5.04 0.68 10.19
N ILE A 29 -3.99 0.17 10.84
CA ILE A 29 -2.76 0.90 11.10
C ILE A 29 -1.55 0.14 10.54
N TRP A 30 -0.75 0.80 9.71
CA TRP A 30 0.63 0.38 9.47
C TRP A 30 1.52 0.95 10.58
N ARG A 31 2.11 0.06 11.38
CA ARG A 31 3.08 0.38 12.43
C ARG A 31 4.50 0.24 11.87
N LYS A 32 5.25 1.33 11.92
CA LYS A 32 6.66 1.37 11.51
C LYS A 32 7.53 0.93 12.68
N THR A 33 8.35 -0.10 12.48
CA THR A 33 9.26 -0.60 13.53
C THR A 33 10.49 0.28 13.75
N ASN A 34 10.89 1.03 12.72
CA ASN A 34 12.04 1.93 12.73
C ASN A 34 11.68 3.31 12.16
N PRO A 35 10.72 4.03 12.78
CA PRO A 35 10.33 5.36 12.32
C PRO A 35 11.51 6.34 12.47
N MET A 36 11.56 7.34 11.60
CA MET A 36 12.62 8.35 11.68
C MET A 36 12.44 9.16 12.98
N PRO A 37 13.43 9.24 13.87
CA PRO A 37 13.26 9.80 15.21
C PRO A 37 13.39 11.33 15.19
N ARG A 38 12.60 12.00 14.35
CA ARG A 38 12.59 13.47 14.23
C ARG A 38 11.93 14.09 15.46
N ASN A 39 12.60 15.09 16.06
CA ASN A 39 12.07 15.89 17.17
C ASN A 39 11.56 15.04 18.35
N MET A 40 12.18 13.89 18.60
CA MET A 40 11.69 12.92 19.59
C MET A 40 11.66 13.46 21.03
N ASN A 41 12.41 14.52 21.31
CA ASN A 41 12.42 15.20 22.61
C ASN A 41 11.35 16.31 22.72
N LEU A 42 10.60 16.60 21.64
CA LEU A 42 9.62 17.69 21.58
C LEU A 42 8.18 17.17 21.44
N HIS A 43 7.97 16.01 20.82
CA HIS A 43 6.65 15.41 20.64
C HIS A 43 6.76 13.91 20.32
N PHE A 44 5.62 13.21 20.28
CA PHE A 44 5.54 11.81 19.86
C PHE A 44 6.09 11.62 18.43
N VAL A 45 6.89 10.58 18.23
CA VAL A 45 7.37 10.21 16.90
C VAL A 45 6.23 9.54 16.12
N ASN A 46 5.98 10.02 14.90
CA ASN A 46 4.96 9.45 14.03
C ASN A 46 5.40 8.08 13.49
N SER A 47 5.02 7.01 14.19
CA SER A 47 5.28 5.62 13.81
C SER A 47 4.14 4.98 13.02
N ASN A 48 2.97 5.59 13.00
CA ASN A 48 1.76 4.99 12.45
C ASN A 48 1.33 5.68 11.17
N GLU A 49 0.78 4.90 10.23
CA GLU A 49 0.05 5.41 9.08
C GLU A 49 -1.28 4.65 8.96
N CYS A 50 -2.36 5.38 8.71
CA CYS A 50 -3.69 4.81 8.65
C CYS A 50 -3.96 4.27 7.23
N TRP A 51 -4.70 3.17 7.15
CA TRP A 51 -5.26 2.67 5.90
C TRP A 51 -6.73 2.33 6.08
N ILE A 52 -7.51 2.43 5.01
CA ILE A 52 -8.94 2.12 5.02
C ILE A 52 -9.21 1.07 3.96
N TYR A 53 -10.02 0.08 4.32
CA TYR A 53 -10.49 -0.95 3.41
C TYR A 53 -11.97 -0.77 3.08
N PHE A 54 -12.25 -0.74 1.78
CA PHE A 54 -13.59 -0.73 1.22
C PHE A 54 -13.81 -1.90 0.27
N THR A 55 -15.03 -2.43 0.25
CA THR A 55 -15.57 -3.26 -0.84
C THR A 55 -16.46 -2.43 -1.75
N TYR A 56 -16.71 -2.83 -3.00
CA TYR A 56 -17.53 -2.04 -3.93
C TYR A 56 -18.81 -2.80 -4.28
N LYS A 57 -19.98 -2.19 -4.09
CA LYS A 57 -21.33 -2.76 -4.35
C LYS A 57 -21.67 -4.08 -3.62
N THR A 58 -20.75 -4.62 -2.83
CA THR A 58 -20.91 -5.81 -1.99
C THR A 58 -20.37 -5.53 -0.59
N LYS A 59 -20.85 -6.28 0.40
CA LYS A 59 -20.38 -6.22 1.80
C LYS A 59 -19.17 -7.13 2.06
N THR A 60 -18.85 -8.03 1.14
CA THR A 60 -17.75 -9.00 1.24
C THR A 60 -16.97 -9.05 -0.07
N GLY A 61 -15.78 -9.64 -0.06
CA GLY A 61 -14.95 -9.81 -1.25
C GLY A 61 -13.86 -10.83 -0.98
N THR A 62 -12.89 -10.93 -1.89
CA THR A 62 -11.72 -11.79 -1.73
C THR A 62 -11.01 -11.49 -0.39
N PHE A 63 -10.81 -12.55 0.40
CA PHE A 63 -10.13 -12.47 1.69
C PHE A 63 -9.42 -13.79 1.99
N ASN A 64 -8.19 -13.91 1.49
CA ASN A 64 -7.41 -15.15 1.46
C ASN A 64 -6.69 -15.44 2.79
N ASN A 65 -7.43 -15.45 3.90
CA ASN A 65 -6.88 -15.66 5.24
C ASN A 65 -6.75 -17.14 5.65
N LYS A 66 -7.29 -18.07 4.88
CA LYS A 66 -7.28 -19.53 5.18
C LYS A 66 -7.79 -19.85 6.60
N GLY A 67 -8.82 -19.12 7.05
CA GLY A 67 -9.41 -19.26 8.39
C GLY A 67 -8.56 -18.67 9.53
N LYS A 68 -7.43 -18.04 9.24
CA LYS A 68 -6.59 -17.39 10.26
C LYS A 68 -7.12 -16.01 10.62
N LEU A 69 -6.97 -15.62 11.88
CA LEU A 69 -7.20 -14.26 12.32
C LEU A 69 -6.17 -13.33 11.67
N VAL A 70 -6.65 -12.27 11.03
CA VAL A 70 -5.82 -11.16 10.51
C VAL A 70 -6.24 -9.91 11.25
N LEU A 71 -5.28 -9.29 11.93
CA LEU A 71 -5.52 -8.06 12.69
C LEU A 71 -5.50 -6.85 11.75
N ASP A 72 -6.14 -5.79 12.19
CA ASP A 72 -6.22 -4.49 11.53
C ASP A 72 -4.93 -3.66 11.69
N TYR A 73 -3.81 -4.28 12.05
CA TYR A 73 -2.51 -3.64 11.96
C TYR A 73 -1.48 -4.52 11.25
N ILE A 74 -0.55 -3.85 10.58
CA ILE A 74 0.58 -4.47 9.90
C ILE A 74 1.83 -3.82 10.46
N GLU A 75 2.80 -4.61 10.87
CA GLU A 75 4.05 -4.11 11.43
C GLU A 75 5.22 -4.45 10.51
N THR A 76 5.89 -3.42 9.99
CA THR A 76 7.07 -3.59 9.13
C THR A 76 8.04 -2.42 9.31
N SER A 77 9.28 -2.60 8.88
CA SER A 77 10.20 -1.47 8.77
C SER A 77 9.75 -0.50 7.68
N VAL A 78 10.25 0.73 7.74
CA VAL A 78 10.25 1.61 6.56
C VAL A 78 11.06 0.98 5.43
N THR A 79 10.97 1.58 4.25
CA THR A 79 11.65 1.12 3.02
C THR A 79 13.15 0.91 3.23
N THR A 80 13.60 -0.28 2.87
CA THR A 80 14.99 -0.71 3.06
C THR A 80 15.96 0.01 2.11
N ALA A 81 17.27 -0.08 2.39
CA ALA A 81 18.29 0.44 1.48
C ALA A 81 18.24 -0.26 0.11
N ARG A 82 17.96 -1.57 0.09
CA ARG A 82 17.79 -2.37 -1.13
C ARG A 82 16.66 -1.82 -2.00
N GLU A 83 15.51 -1.52 -1.40
CA GLU A 83 14.35 -0.94 -2.11
C GLU A 83 14.60 0.48 -2.65
N LYS A 84 15.64 1.16 -2.17
CA LYS A 84 16.03 2.51 -2.58
C LYS A 84 17.28 2.53 -3.49
N LYS A 85 17.79 1.36 -3.89
CA LYS A 85 19.04 1.23 -4.66
C LYS A 85 19.02 2.03 -5.97
N LEU A 86 17.88 2.06 -6.65
CA LEU A 86 17.73 2.72 -7.95
C LEU A 86 17.23 4.17 -7.86
N GLY A 87 16.94 4.67 -6.65
CA GLY A 87 16.40 6.00 -6.43
C GLY A 87 15.52 6.07 -5.20
N LYS A 88 15.20 7.29 -4.76
CA LYS A 88 14.39 7.56 -3.57
C LYS A 88 13.12 8.32 -3.96
N HIS A 89 11.98 7.89 -3.44
CA HIS A 89 10.75 8.68 -3.41
C HIS A 89 10.45 9.11 -1.96
N PRO A 90 10.07 10.38 -1.70
CA PRO A 90 9.90 10.89 -0.34
C PRO A 90 8.94 10.08 0.51
N THR A 91 7.86 9.57 -0.10
CA THR A 91 6.78 8.83 0.58
C THR A 91 6.68 7.37 0.14
N GLN A 92 7.79 6.77 -0.32
CA GLN A 92 7.83 5.35 -0.71
C GLN A 92 7.37 4.45 0.44
N LYS A 93 6.39 3.58 0.17
CA LYS A 93 5.98 2.52 1.09
C LYS A 93 6.72 1.20 0.81
N PRO A 94 6.96 0.36 1.83
CA PRO A 94 7.64 -0.93 1.66
C PRO A 94 6.85 -1.86 0.73
N ILE A 95 7.54 -2.61 -0.13
CA ILE A 95 6.90 -3.58 -1.02
C ILE A 95 6.12 -4.63 -0.22
N ILE A 96 6.68 -5.12 0.90
CA ILE A 96 6.04 -6.13 1.76
C ILE A 96 4.67 -5.69 2.31
N LEU A 97 4.46 -4.38 2.48
CA LEU A 97 3.17 -3.83 2.91
C LEU A 97 2.11 -4.03 1.81
N PHE A 98 2.46 -3.77 0.55
CA PHE A 98 1.57 -4.03 -0.59
C PHE A 98 1.38 -5.53 -0.82
N GLU A 99 2.43 -6.35 -0.70
CA GLU A 99 2.32 -7.80 -0.83
C GLU A 99 1.33 -8.39 0.18
N HIS A 100 1.28 -7.84 1.41
CA HIS A 100 0.29 -8.23 2.40
C HIS A 100 -1.14 -8.02 1.90
N PHE A 101 -1.47 -6.79 1.46
CA PHE A 101 -2.82 -6.46 0.99
C PHE A 101 -3.19 -7.19 -0.29
N ILE A 102 -2.30 -7.22 -1.28
CA ILE A 102 -2.57 -7.86 -2.58
C ILE A 102 -2.81 -9.36 -2.38
N ARG A 103 -1.97 -10.04 -1.59
CA ARG A 103 -2.15 -11.47 -1.30
C ARG A 103 -3.46 -11.77 -0.60
N LEU A 104 -3.86 -10.91 0.34
CA LEU A 104 -5.06 -11.10 1.13
C LEU A 104 -6.34 -10.76 0.35
N LEU A 105 -6.31 -9.73 -0.51
CA LEU A 105 -7.50 -9.11 -1.09
C LEU A 105 -7.66 -9.35 -2.61
N SER A 106 -6.79 -10.18 -3.21
CA SER A 106 -6.86 -10.55 -4.62
C SER A 106 -6.41 -12.00 -4.84
N ASN A 107 -6.77 -12.58 -5.98
CA ASN A 107 -6.30 -13.86 -6.47
C ASN A 107 -5.19 -13.69 -7.52
N GLU A 108 -4.49 -14.77 -7.83
CA GLU A 108 -3.54 -14.76 -8.96
C GLU A 108 -4.28 -14.47 -10.27
N GLY A 109 -3.66 -13.70 -11.15
CA GLY A 109 -4.27 -13.22 -12.38
C GLY A 109 -5.23 -12.03 -12.23
N ASP A 110 -5.65 -11.68 -11.01
CA ASP A 110 -6.45 -10.46 -10.78
C ASP A 110 -5.66 -9.21 -11.19
N LEU A 111 -6.41 -8.16 -11.58
CA LEU A 111 -5.87 -6.85 -11.90
C LEU A 111 -5.81 -5.96 -10.64
N VAL A 112 -4.63 -5.48 -10.30
CA VAL A 112 -4.38 -4.44 -9.29
C VAL A 112 -4.24 -3.10 -9.98
N VAL A 113 -4.93 -2.06 -9.48
CA VAL A 113 -4.84 -0.71 -10.05
C VAL A 113 -4.33 0.25 -8.99
N ASP A 114 -3.23 0.97 -9.29
CA ASP A 114 -2.70 2.03 -8.44
C ASP A 114 -2.69 3.38 -9.19
N PRO A 115 -3.64 4.28 -8.91
CA PRO A 115 -3.70 5.59 -9.57
C PRO A 115 -2.63 6.58 -9.08
N PHE A 116 -1.86 6.25 -8.03
CA PHE A 116 -0.83 7.10 -7.43
C PHE A 116 0.43 6.29 -7.13
N LEU A 117 1.00 5.68 -8.18
CA LEU A 117 2.05 4.68 -8.11
C LEU A 117 3.29 5.13 -7.31
N GLY A 118 3.66 6.40 -7.43
CA GLY A 118 4.91 6.94 -6.92
C GLY A 118 6.10 6.17 -7.49
N SER A 119 6.84 5.50 -6.61
CA SER A 119 8.03 4.73 -7.00
C SER A 119 7.77 3.27 -7.41
N GLY A 120 6.53 2.79 -7.51
CA GLY A 120 6.26 1.45 -8.07
C GLY A 120 6.19 0.29 -7.07
N SER A 121 6.01 0.53 -5.77
CA SER A 121 5.98 -0.56 -4.78
C SER A 121 4.78 -1.50 -4.95
N SER A 122 3.62 -0.99 -5.36
CA SER A 122 2.42 -1.78 -5.70
C SER A 122 2.64 -2.63 -6.95
N ALA A 123 3.19 -2.06 -8.04
CA ALA A 123 3.56 -2.79 -9.26
C ALA A 123 4.47 -3.99 -8.98
N ILE A 124 5.54 -3.78 -8.21
CA ILE A 124 6.50 -4.83 -7.86
C ILE A 124 5.82 -5.92 -7.03
N ALA A 125 4.99 -5.54 -6.05
CA ALA A 125 4.26 -6.50 -5.24
C ALA A 125 3.26 -7.31 -6.09
N SER A 126 2.56 -6.66 -7.03
CA SER A 126 1.66 -7.33 -7.97
C SER A 126 2.42 -8.32 -8.85
N TYR A 127 3.55 -7.92 -9.43
CA TYR A 127 4.41 -8.78 -10.24
C TYR A 127 4.86 -10.02 -9.48
N ARG A 128 5.45 -9.86 -8.28
CA ARG A 128 5.93 -10.97 -7.44
C ARG A 128 4.84 -11.95 -7.03
N LEU A 129 3.61 -11.47 -6.96
CA LEU A 129 2.44 -12.25 -6.58
C LEU A 129 1.68 -12.78 -7.81
N ASN A 130 2.18 -12.66 -9.04
CA ASN A 130 1.47 -13.10 -10.24
C ASN A 130 0.09 -12.42 -10.40
N ARG A 131 0.00 -11.12 -10.10
CA ARG A 131 -1.16 -10.28 -10.39
C ARG A 131 -0.85 -9.39 -11.59
N ASN A 132 -1.85 -9.17 -12.42
CA ASN A 132 -1.80 -8.12 -13.45
C ASN A 132 -1.85 -6.76 -12.75
N PHE A 133 -1.28 -5.72 -13.36
CA PHE A 133 -1.35 -4.38 -12.79
C PHE A 133 -1.48 -3.28 -13.85
N ILE A 134 -2.17 -2.21 -13.49
CA ILE A 134 -2.25 -0.95 -14.24
C ILE A 134 -1.97 0.18 -13.25
N ASP A 135 -0.98 1.00 -13.55
CA ASP A 135 -0.54 2.03 -12.64
C ASP A 135 -0.46 3.40 -13.34
N VAL A 136 -0.71 4.45 -12.57
CA VAL A 136 -0.64 5.84 -13.03
C VAL A 136 0.27 6.64 -12.11
N GLU A 137 1.18 7.41 -12.70
CA GLU A 137 2.04 8.37 -12.01
C GLU A 137 2.13 9.65 -12.85
N LEU A 138 1.89 10.79 -12.21
CA LEU A 138 1.84 12.08 -12.88
C LEU A 138 3.25 12.65 -13.09
N GLU A 139 4.16 12.46 -12.12
CA GLU A 139 5.50 12.99 -12.20
C GLU A 139 6.42 12.05 -12.99
N GLU A 140 6.84 12.47 -14.19
CA GLU A 140 7.66 11.68 -15.11
C GLU A 140 8.90 11.06 -14.45
N LYS A 141 9.56 11.79 -13.55
CA LYS A 141 10.74 11.29 -12.82
C LYS A 141 10.42 10.06 -11.95
N TYR A 142 9.22 10.01 -11.36
CA TYR A 142 8.78 8.90 -10.52
C TYR A 142 8.25 7.75 -11.36
N ALA A 143 7.56 8.03 -12.46
CA ALA A 143 7.19 7.03 -13.45
C ALA A 143 8.42 6.29 -14.01
N LYS A 144 9.49 7.03 -14.37
CA LYS A 144 10.78 6.46 -14.79
C LYS A 144 11.40 5.58 -13.71
N LEU A 145 11.44 6.07 -12.47
CA LEU A 145 11.97 5.31 -11.33
C LEU A 145 11.17 4.00 -11.11
N ALA A 146 9.84 4.07 -11.15
CA ALA A 146 8.98 2.91 -11.00
C ALA A 146 9.26 1.86 -12.09
N ASN A 147 9.33 2.28 -13.36
CA ASN A 147 9.68 1.39 -14.47
C ASN A 147 11.04 0.73 -14.29
N MET A 148 12.08 1.50 -13.93
CA MET A 148 13.41 0.94 -13.68
C MET A 148 13.39 -0.12 -12.56
N ARG A 149 12.65 0.13 -11.48
CA ARG A 149 12.54 -0.83 -10.37
C ARG A 149 11.77 -2.09 -10.75
N VAL A 150 10.72 -1.96 -11.56
CA VAL A 150 9.96 -3.12 -12.06
C VAL A 150 10.81 -3.97 -13.00
N GLU A 151 11.59 -3.35 -13.89
CA GLU A 151 12.49 -4.09 -14.79
C GLU A 151 13.66 -4.75 -14.06
N ASP A 152 14.25 -4.10 -13.05
CA ASP A 152 15.28 -4.70 -12.17
C ASP A 152 14.73 -5.92 -11.42
N GLU A 153 13.47 -5.87 -10.99
CA GLU A 153 12.82 -7.02 -10.34
C GLU A 153 12.59 -8.19 -11.31
N LYS A 154 12.18 -7.91 -12.56
CA LYS A 154 11.96 -8.94 -13.59
C LYS A 154 13.24 -9.65 -14.01
N THR A 155 14.37 -8.93 -14.01
CA THR A 155 15.68 -9.45 -14.44
C THR A 155 16.46 -10.15 -13.32
N SER A 156 16.04 -10.01 -12.07
CA SER A 156 16.69 -10.62 -10.90
C SER A 156 16.27 -12.08 -10.63
N TYR A 157 15.46 -12.69 -11.51
CA TYR A 157 14.96 -14.07 -11.47
C TYR A 157 15.17 -14.75 -12.83
#